data_AF-A0A8X6X3H1-F1
#
_entry.id   AF-A0A8X6X3H1-F1
#
_cell.length_a   1.000
_cell.length_b   1.000
_cell.length_c   1.000
_cell.angle_alpha   90.00
_cell.angle_beta   90.00
_cell.angle_gamma   90.00
#
_symmetry.space_group_name_H-M   'P 1'
#
loop_
_entity.id
_entity.type
_entity.pdbx_description
1 polymer ?
#
loop_
_entity_poly.entity_id
_entity_poly.type
_entity_poly.pdbx_seq_one_letter_code
_entity_poly.pdbx_strand_id
1 'polypeptide(L)'
;MFPNFLGKMEFHLEFFQSYILEYSYLTAEPKENFALYRWSTVLYKIFFEIKYLDKLTLDIISPTPTFSSKEKKNGQLYLVKLTPRLDLFSSLVRDNKLQDFYFFIKHNLNRRSGLVIPVMEGWVPLCGPRLIKEGMNVFTRFGDLSPEQLLMLFNQFSSWPEYEESIFQLSMKKFHMRRASGPFDEDENF
;
A
#
# COMPACT_ATOMS: atom_id res chain seq x y z
N MET A 1 30.17 10.51 -18.83
CA MET A 1 29.00 11.40 -18.65
C MET A 1 27.80 10.66 -19.21
N PHE A 2 27.13 9.83 -18.40
CA PHE A 2 25.96 9.08 -18.83
C PHE A 2 24.72 9.96 -18.65
N PRO A 3 23.90 10.19 -19.70
CA PRO A 3 22.65 10.90 -19.52
C PRO A 3 21.64 9.93 -18.90
N ASN A 4 21.52 9.96 -17.57
CA ASN A 4 20.46 9.23 -16.85
C ASN A 4 19.14 10.00 -17.01
N PHE A 5 18.43 9.73 -18.11
CA PHE A 5 17.05 10.18 -18.30
C PHE A 5 16.12 8.97 -18.43
N LEU A 6 16.01 8.17 -17.36
CA LEU A 6 14.92 7.23 -17.15
C LEU A 6 13.87 7.89 -16.25
N GLY A 7 13.40 9.08 -16.66
CA GLY A 7 12.56 9.97 -15.85
C GLY A 7 11.08 9.58 -15.78
N LYS A 8 10.59 8.67 -16.64
CA LYS A 8 9.25 8.07 -16.56
C LYS A 8 9.30 6.71 -17.24
N MET A 9 9.45 5.65 -16.44
CA MET A 9 9.09 4.31 -16.92
C MET A 9 7.55 4.26 -16.89
N GLU A 10 6.92 4.46 -18.04
CA GLU A 10 5.50 4.14 -18.19
C GLU A 10 5.37 2.62 -18.15
N PHE A 11 4.93 2.08 -17.01
CA PHE A 11 4.63 0.67 -16.91
C PHE A 11 3.28 0.42 -17.60
N HIS A 12 3.31 -0.10 -18.82
CA HIS A 12 2.16 -0.80 -19.39
C HIS A 12 2.11 -2.18 -18.71
N LEU A 13 1.52 -2.22 -17.51
CA LEU A 13 1.31 -3.47 -16.80
C LEU A 13 0.07 -4.14 -17.38
N GLU A 14 0.30 -5.00 -18.37
CA GLU A 14 -0.67 -6.00 -18.79
C GLU A 14 -0.72 -7.07 -17.70
N PHE A 15 -1.77 -7.03 -16.88
CA PHE A 15 -1.99 -8.05 -15.86
C PHE A 15 -2.39 -9.36 -16.54
N PHE A 16 -1.53 -10.38 -16.44
CA PHE A 16 -1.88 -11.76 -16.78
C PHE A 16 -2.52 -12.45 -15.57
N GLN A 17 -3.81 -12.80 -15.76
CA GLN A 17 -4.58 -13.88 -15.12
C GLN A 17 -4.67 -13.93 -13.58
N SER A 18 -5.55 -13.11 -12.97
CA SER A 18 -6.75 -13.59 -12.25
C SER A 18 -7.75 -12.47 -11.85
N TYR A 19 -8.92 -12.51 -12.51
CA TYR A 19 -10.29 -12.05 -12.19
C TYR A 19 -10.54 -10.90 -11.21
N ILE A 20 -11.15 -9.80 -11.71
CA ILE A 20 -12.03 -8.77 -11.08
C ILE A 20 -11.58 -8.17 -9.73
N LEU A 21 -11.25 -8.99 -8.74
CA LEU A 21 -10.84 -8.66 -7.40
C LEU A 21 -9.62 -7.74 -7.36
N GLU A 22 -8.59 -7.97 -8.20
CA GLU A 22 -7.41 -7.10 -8.22
C GLU A 22 -7.77 -5.68 -8.67
N TYR A 23 -8.58 -5.55 -9.71
CA TYR A 23 -9.10 -4.25 -10.13
C TYR A 23 -9.98 -3.62 -9.05
N SER A 24 -10.82 -4.40 -8.38
CA SER A 24 -11.61 -3.93 -7.24
C SER A 24 -10.74 -3.46 -6.08
N TYR A 25 -9.60 -4.12 -5.81
CA TYR A 25 -8.64 -3.64 -4.82
C TYR A 25 -7.97 -2.34 -5.26
N LEU A 26 -7.57 -2.21 -6.53
CA LEU A 26 -6.93 -0.99 -7.04
C LEU A 26 -7.84 0.24 -6.98
N THR A 27 -9.14 0.04 -7.21
CA THR A 27 -10.13 1.12 -7.31
C THR A 27 -10.92 1.37 -6.03
N ALA A 28 -10.78 0.52 -4.99
CA ALA A 28 -11.54 0.65 -3.75
C ALA A 28 -11.34 2.02 -3.08
N GLU A 29 -12.44 2.64 -2.66
CA GLU A 29 -12.43 3.87 -1.87
C GLU A 29 -12.41 3.59 -0.36
N PRO A 30 -11.87 4.53 0.44
CA PRO A 30 -11.98 4.42 1.89
C PRO A 30 -13.45 4.40 2.32
N LYS A 31 -13.75 3.77 3.47
CA LYS A 31 -15.09 3.67 4.09
C LYS A 31 -16.13 2.78 3.38
N GLU A 32 -16.00 2.49 2.09
CA GLU A 32 -17.04 1.73 1.36
C GLU A 32 -17.08 0.24 1.72
N ASN A 33 -15.90 -0.38 1.83
CA ASN A 33 -15.79 -1.77 2.27
C ASN A 33 -14.36 -2.05 2.73
N PHE A 34 -14.19 -2.24 4.03
CA PHE A 34 -12.90 -2.59 4.59
C PHE A 34 -12.31 -3.88 3.92
N ALA A 35 -13.11 -4.79 3.36
CA ALA A 35 -12.58 -6.01 2.72
C ALA A 35 -11.77 -5.73 1.43
N LEU A 36 -12.11 -4.64 0.73
CA LEU A 36 -11.48 -4.25 -0.55
C LEU A 36 -10.39 -3.20 -0.36
N TYR A 37 -10.57 -2.26 0.58
CA TYR A 37 -9.56 -1.24 0.87
C TYR A 37 -8.38 -1.82 1.66
N ARG A 38 -7.29 -2.12 0.96
CA ARG A 38 -6.10 -2.80 1.51
C ARG A 38 -4.87 -1.91 1.48
N TRP A 39 -3.82 -2.33 2.18
CA TRP A 39 -2.51 -1.67 2.11
C TRP A 39 -2.01 -1.53 0.67
N SER A 40 -2.24 -2.53 -0.18
CA SER A 40 -1.87 -2.48 -1.60
C SER A 40 -2.61 -1.37 -2.34
N THR A 41 -3.93 -1.23 -2.14
CA THR A 41 -4.76 -0.14 -2.69
C THR A 41 -4.15 1.21 -2.40
N VAL A 42 -3.79 1.44 -1.14
CA VAL A 42 -3.22 2.70 -0.67
C VAL A 42 -1.88 2.99 -1.35
N LEU A 43 -0.97 2.00 -1.38
CA LEU A 43 0.32 2.19 -2.03
C LEU A 43 0.16 2.46 -3.54
N TYR A 44 -0.74 1.73 -4.21
CA TYR A 44 -0.99 1.97 -5.63
C TYR A 44 -1.54 3.37 -5.89
N LYS A 45 -2.52 3.84 -5.11
CA LYS A 45 -3.09 5.19 -5.26
C LYS A 45 -2.10 6.30 -4.94
N ILE A 46 -1.15 6.07 -4.03
CA ILE A 46 -0.10 7.05 -3.69
C ILE A 46 0.97 7.11 -4.78
N PHE A 47 1.49 5.95 -5.20
CA PHE A 47 2.61 5.90 -6.12
C PHE A 47 2.21 6.04 -7.58
N PHE A 48 0.96 5.75 -7.93
CA PHE A 48 0.50 5.72 -9.31
C PHE A 48 -0.82 6.47 -9.49
N GLU A 49 -0.90 7.22 -10.58
CA GLU A 49 -2.17 7.59 -11.19
C GLU A 49 -2.70 6.39 -11.97
N ILE A 50 -3.86 5.90 -11.55
CA ILE A 50 -4.51 4.71 -12.09
C ILE A 50 -5.59 5.17 -13.07
N LYS A 51 -5.45 4.81 -14.36
CA LYS A 51 -6.45 5.10 -15.40
C LYS A 51 -6.97 3.81 -15.99
N TYR A 52 -8.27 3.59 -15.92
CA TYR A 52 -8.92 2.51 -16.65
C TYR A 52 -8.91 2.83 -18.16
N LEU A 53 -8.49 1.86 -18.97
CA LEU A 53 -8.43 2.00 -20.42
C LEU A 53 -9.55 1.23 -21.10
N ASP A 54 -9.64 -0.09 -20.87
CA ASP A 54 -10.62 -0.92 -21.54
C ASP A 54 -10.86 -2.24 -20.81
N LYS A 55 -11.92 -2.95 -21.21
CA LYS A 55 -12.30 -4.26 -20.67
C LYS A 55 -12.22 -5.29 -21.78
N LEU A 56 -11.33 -6.26 -21.61
CA LEU A 56 -11.15 -7.35 -22.55
C LEU A 56 -11.89 -8.59 -22.07
N THR A 57 -12.63 -9.23 -22.97
CA THR A 57 -13.13 -10.58 -22.73
C THR A 57 -12.03 -11.57 -23.10
N LEU A 58 -11.85 -12.61 -22.29
CA LEU A 58 -10.82 -13.65 -22.53
C LEU A 58 -10.95 -14.32 -23.90
N ASP A 59 -12.12 -14.25 -24.53
CA ASP A 59 -12.37 -14.77 -25.88
C ASP A 59 -11.49 -14.10 -26.96
N ILE A 60 -10.97 -12.89 -26.69
CA ILE A 60 -10.16 -12.11 -27.65
C ILE A 60 -8.66 -12.45 -27.55
N ILE A 61 -8.18 -12.95 -26.40
CA ILE A 61 -6.74 -13.06 -26.09
C ILE A 61 -6.19 -14.49 -26.19
N SER A 62 -7.05 -15.51 -26.34
CA SER A 62 -6.61 -16.92 -26.38
C SER A 62 -6.55 -17.47 -27.82
N PRO A 63 -5.36 -17.82 -28.36
CA PRO A 63 -5.25 -18.47 -29.67
C PRO A 63 -5.35 -20.01 -29.62
N THR A 64 -5.73 -20.62 -28.49
CA THR A 64 -5.82 -22.10 -28.38
C THR A 64 -7.18 -22.60 -27.88
N PRO A 65 -7.80 -23.58 -28.58
CA PRO A 65 -9.11 -24.12 -28.23
C PRO A 65 -8.98 -25.40 -27.38
N THR A 66 -8.45 -25.36 -26.16
CA THR A 66 -8.44 -26.55 -25.30
C THR A 66 -8.44 -26.20 -23.82
N PHE A 67 -9.60 -25.80 -23.29
CA PHE A 67 -9.87 -25.98 -21.87
C PHE A 67 -11.21 -26.67 -21.71
N SER A 68 -11.18 -27.72 -20.89
CA SER A 68 -12.30 -28.61 -20.63
C SER A 68 -13.53 -27.83 -20.16
N SER A 69 -14.69 -28.34 -20.53
CA SER A 69 -16.02 -27.72 -20.49
C SER A 69 -16.59 -27.38 -19.10
N LYS A 70 -15.75 -27.26 -18.05
CA LYS A 70 -16.16 -26.85 -16.69
C LYS A 70 -15.58 -25.52 -16.19
N GLU A 71 -14.64 -24.90 -16.90
CA GLU A 71 -13.94 -23.68 -16.44
C GLU A 71 -14.12 -22.43 -17.31
N LYS A 72 -15.13 -22.39 -18.18
CA LYS A 72 -15.57 -21.12 -18.81
C LYS A 72 -16.32 -20.25 -17.80
N LYS A 73 -15.62 -19.75 -16.77
CA LYS A 73 -16.12 -18.63 -15.96
C LYS A 73 -15.63 -17.34 -16.61
N ASN A 74 -16.58 -16.61 -17.21
CA ASN A 74 -16.52 -15.23 -17.69
C ASN A 74 -15.40 -14.37 -17.06
N GLY A 75 -14.16 -14.56 -17.52
CA GLY A 75 -13.03 -13.76 -17.07
C GLY A 75 -13.05 -12.45 -17.82
N GLN A 76 -13.35 -11.39 -17.08
CA GLN A 76 -13.24 -10.03 -17.57
C GLN A 76 -11.87 -9.51 -17.16
N LEU A 77 -11.08 -9.08 -18.15
CA LEU A 77 -9.80 -8.45 -17.96
C LEU A 77 -9.99 -6.94 -18.00
N TYR A 78 -9.33 -6.22 -17.11
CA TYR A 78 -9.36 -4.76 -17.04
C TYR A 78 -7.97 -4.26 -17.43
N LEU A 79 -7.90 -3.53 -18.52
CA LEU A 79 -6.70 -2.83 -18.94
C LEU A 79 -6.60 -1.52 -18.15
N VAL A 80 -5.51 -1.36 -17.42
CA VAL A 80 -5.27 -0.22 -16.54
C VAL A 80 -3.91 0.37 -16.84
N LYS A 81 -3.86 1.67 -17.11
CA LYS A 81 -2.62 2.43 -17.21
C LYS A 81 -2.22 2.91 -15.81
N LEU A 82 -1.01 2.54 -15.39
CA LEU A 82 -0.40 3.00 -14.14
C LEU A 82 0.70 4.01 -14.48
N THR A 83 0.50 5.26 -14.10
CA THR A 83 1.49 6.34 -14.33
C THR A 83 2.12 6.74 -13.00
N PRO A 84 3.45 6.58 -12.80
CA PRO A 84 4.08 6.95 -11.54
C PRO A 84 3.90 8.43 -11.18
N ARG A 85 3.59 8.71 -9.90
CA ARG A 85 3.50 10.05 -9.32
C ARG A 85 4.84 10.48 -8.74
N LEU A 86 5.61 11.24 -9.53
CA LEU A 86 6.98 11.64 -9.20
C LEU A 86 7.06 12.66 -8.06
N ASP A 87 6.00 13.46 -7.88
CA ASP A 87 5.88 14.48 -6.84
C ASP A 87 5.90 13.86 -5.43
N LEU A 88 5.04 12.86 -5.19
CA LEU A 88 4.93 12.15 -3.91
C LEU A 88 6.10 11.19 -3.68
N PHE A 89 6.61 10.58 -4.75
CA PHE A 89 7.80 9.73 -4.67
C PHE A 89 9.05 10.53 -4.29
N SER A 90 9.20 11.75 -4.83
CA SER A 90 10.38 12.59 -4.57
C SER A 90 10.49 13.00 -3.10
N SER A 91 9.40 13.31 -2.41
CA SER A 91 9.46 13.68 -0.99
C SER A 91 9.84 12.50 -0.10
N LEU A 92 9.21 11.34 -0.29
CA LEU A 92 9.46 10.15 0.53
C LEU A 92 10.86 9.53 0.30
N VAL A 93 11.36 9.59 -0.93
CA VAL A 93 12.67 9.04 -1.30
C VAL A 93 13.81 9.95 -0.87
N ARG A 94 13.64 11.28 -0.90
CA ARG A 94 14.67 12.24 -0.46
C ARG A 94 15.04 12.05 1.01
N ASP A 95 14.06 11.73 1.85
CA ASP A 95 14.29 11.56 3.29
C ASP A 95 14.67 10.12 3.69
N ASN A 96 14.85 9.21 2.71
CA ASN A 96 15.09 7.78 2.91
C ASN A 96 14.02 7.10 3.81
N LYS A 97 12.79 7.63 3.84
CA LYS A 97 11.68 7.14 4.68
C LYS A 97 10.73 6.21 3.92
N LEU A 98 11.08 5.78 2.69
CA LEU A 98 10.22 4.95 1.87
C LEU A 98 9.92 3.58 2.51
N GLN A 99 10.94 2.95 3.12
CA GLN A 99 10.76 1.67 3.81
C GLN A 99 9.89 1.82 5.06
N ASP A 100 10.13 2.88 5.82
CA ASP A 100 9.34 3.27 6.99
C ASP A 100 7.88 3.49 6.60
N PHE A 101 7.63 4.20 5.51
CA PHE A 101 6.29 4.43 5.00
C PHE A 101 5.61 3.12 4.58
N TYR A 102 6.32 2.26 3.84
CA TYR A 102 5.80 0.94 3.45
C TYR A 102 5.41 0.11 4.67
N PHE A 103 6.28 0.06 5.69
CA PHE A 103 6.02 -0.66 6.93
C PHE A 103 4.81 -0.06 7.67
N PHE A 104 4.74 1.27 7.78
CA PHE A 104 3.63 1.99 8.39
C PHE A 104 2.29 1.63 7.75
N ILE A 105 2.19 1.72 6.43
CA ILE A 105 0.96 1.42 5.69
C ILE A 105 0.59 -0.06 5.85
N LYS A 106 1.55 -0.96 5.65
CA LYS A 106 1.29 -2.40 5.75
C LYS A 106 0.85 -2.83 7.15
N HIS A 107 1.52 -2.32 8.18
CA HIS A 107 1.23 -2.68 9.57
C HIS A 107 -0.17 -2.18 9.97
N ASN A 108 -0.45 -0.90 9.76
CA ASN A 108 -1.68 -0.27 10.24
C ASN A 108 -2.92 -0.71 9.45
N LEU A 109 -2.79 -0.98 8.15
CA LEU A 109 -3.92 -1.46 7.34
C LEU A 109 -4.11 -2.98 7.38
N ASN A 110 -3.18 -3.74 7.98
CA ASN A 110 -3.44 -5.16 8.28
C ASN A 110 -4.62 -5.31 9.26
N ARG A 111 -4.76 -4.36 10.21
CA ARG A 111 -5.93 -4.20 11.07
C ARG A 111 -6.63 -2.88 10.79
N ARG A 112 -7.21 -2.77 9.60
CA ARG A 112 -8.02 -1.62 9.10
C ARG A 112 -9.11 -1.08 10.05
N SER A 113 -9.67 -1.91 10.91
CA SER A 113 -10.67 -1.50 11.91
C SER A 113 -10.04 -0.92 13.18
N GLY A 114 -8.71 -0.93 13.29
CA GLY A 114 -7.97 -0.32 14.39
C GLY A 114 -8.14 1.19 14.40
N LEU A 115 -8.41 1.73 15.58
CA LEU A 115 -8.52 3.17 15.81
C LEU A 115 -7.15 3.81 15.65
N VAL A 116 -7.10 4.96 14.98
CA VAL A 116 -5.83 5.61 14.64
C VAL A 116 -5.12 6.07 15.90
N ILE A 117 -5.78 6.85 16.76
CA ILE A 117 -5.15 7.44 17.96
C ILE A 117 -4.54 6.37 18.88
N PRO A 118 -5.27 5.32 19.32
CA PRO A 118 -4.70 4.30 20.22
C PRO A 118 -3.50 3.57 19.62
N VAL A 119 -3.51 3.30 18.31
CA VAL A 119 -2.39 2.64 17.64
C VAL A 119 -1.19 3.58 17.54
N MET A 120 -1.41 4.86 17.21
CA MET A 120 -0.35 5.86 17.17
C MET A 120 0.26 6.08 18.56
N GLU A 121 -0.53 6.07 19.63
CA GLU A 121 -0.04 6.12 21.00
C GLU A 121 0.78 4.89 21.39
N GLY A 122 0.48 3.73 20.79
CA GLY A 122 1.32 2.54 20.89
C GLY A 122 2.68 2.67 20.21
N TRP A 123 2.83 3.58 19.24
CA TRP A 123 4.11 3.89 18.59
C TRP A 123 4.87 4.99 19.31
N VAL A 124 4.21 6.12 19.54
CA VAL A 124 4.74 7.28 20.26
C VAL A 124 3.73 7.64 21.35
N PRO A 125 4.08 7.43 22.63
CA PRO A 125 3.14 7.65 23.73
C PRO A 125 2.70 9.11 23.81
N LEU A 126 1.46 9.32 24.25
CA LEU A 126 0.84 10.64 24.46
C LEU A 126 0.73 11.51 23.20
N CYS A 127 0.82 10.94 22.00
CA CYS A 127 0.59 11.68 20.77
C CYS A 127 -0.89 11.95 20.46
N GLY A 128 -1.83 11.29 21.16
CA GLY A 128 -3.27 11.41 20.90
C GLY A 128 -3.81 12.84 20.96
N PRO A 129 -3.55 13.64 22.02
CA PRO A 129 -3.97 15.03 22.08
C PRO A 129 -3.46 15.88 20.91
N ARG A 130 -2.25 15.60 20.41
CA ARG A 130 -1.68 16.28 19.22
C ARG A 130 -2.51 15.96 17.98
N LEU A 131 -2.86 14.70 17.77
CA LEU A 131 -3.69 14.26 16.63
C LEU A 131 -5.11 14.84 16.69
N ILE A 132 -5.73 14.91 17.89
CA ILE A 132 -7.07 15.50 18.08
C ILE A 132 -7.06 16.99 17.73
N LYS A 133 -6.02 17.71 18.16
CA LYS A 133 -5.87 19.14 17.86
C LYS A 133 -5.80 19.41 16.35
N GLU A 134 -5.19 18.50 15.59
CA GLU A 134 -5.13 18.56 14.12
C GLU A 134 -6.42 18.06 13.43
N GLY A 135 -7.48 17.80 14.19
CA GLY A 135 -8.80 17.44 13.66
C GLY A 135 -9.07 15.94 13.53
N MET A 136 -8.20 15.07 14.06
CA MET A 136 -8.45 13.63 14.08
C MET A 136 -9.55 13.26 15.10
N ASN A 137 -10.57 12.54 14.66
CA ASN A 137 -11.63 12.05 15.54
C ASN A 137 -11.16 10.80 16.30
N VAL A 138 -11.53 10.68 17.57
CA VAL A 138 -11.20 9.53 18.44
C VAL A 138 -11.73 8.18 17.94
N PHE A 139 -12.78 8.20 17.12
CA PHE A 139 -13.37 7.02 16.49
C PHE A 139 -12.85 6.76 15.07
N THR A 140 -11.92 7.57 14.55
CA THR A 140 -11.34 7.36 13.22
C THR A 140 -10.55 6.06 13.20
N ARG A 141 -10.87 5.17 12.23
CA ARG A 141 -10.12 3.93 11.98
C ARG A 141 -9.18 4.12 10.80
N PHE A 142 -8.12 3.31 10.72
CA PHE A 142 -7.18 3.41 9.60
C PHE A 142 -7.83 3.19 8.22
N GLY A 143 -8.81 2.30 8.11
CA GLY A 143 -9.52 2.10 6.85
C GLY A 143 -10.50 3.24 6.48
N ASP A 144 -10.74 4.19 7.39
CA ASP A 144 -11.54 5.38 7.09
C ASP A 144 -10.69 6.49 6.45
N LEU A 145 -9.35 6.39 6.55
CA LEU A 145 -8.41 7.36 6.01
C LEU A 145 -8.18 7.12 4.52
N SER A 146 -8.17 8.20 3.74
CA SER A 146 -7.72 8.21 2.35
C SER A 146 -6.20 8.02 2.25
N PRO A 147 -5.67 7.64 1.08
CA PRO A 147 -4.23 7.50 0.88
C PRO A 147 -3.44 8.78 1.19
N GLU A 148 -3.98 9.95 0.82
CA GLU A 148 -3.40 11.25 1.11
C GLU A 148 -3.38 11.54 2.62
N GLN A 149 -4.47 11.23 3.32
CA GLN A 149 -4.52 11.38 4.79
C GLN A 149 -3.53 10.45 5.51
N LEU A 150 -3.34 9.23 5.00
CA LEU A 150 -2.34 8.30 5.54
C LEU A 150 -0.91 8.80 5.32
N LEU A 151 -0.64 9.40 4.15
CA LEU A 151 0.64 10.03 3.86
C LEU A 151 0.90 11.24 4.76
N MET A 152 -0.10 12.12 4.93
CA MET A 152 0.00 13.27 5.84
C MET A 152 0.25 12.82 7.28
N LEU A 153 -0.50 11.83 7.75
CA LEU A 153 -0.33 11.24 9.08
C LEU A 153 1.10 10.69 9.26
N PHE A 154 1.62 9.97 8.27
CA PHE A 154 2.98 9.45 8.32
C PHE A 154 4.02 10.57 8.35
N ASN A 155 3.91 11.57 7.47
CA ASN A 155 4.87 12.69 7.43
C ASN A 155 4.89 13.47 8.75
N GLN A 156 3.72 13.68 9.35
CA GLN A 156 3.62 14.28 10.67
C GLN A 156 4.28 13.40 11.73
N PHE A 157 3.92 12.12 11.78
CA PHE A 157 4.48 11.14 12.70
C PHE A 157 6.01 11.04 12.61
N SER A 158 6.57 11.02 11.39
CA SER A 158 8.01 10.95 11.15
C SER A 158 8.76 12.24 11.45
N SER A 159 8.05 13.38 11.55
CA SER A 159 8.64 14.67 11.91
C SER A 159 8.79 14.89 13.42
N TRP A 160 8.21 14.00 14.22
CA TRP A 160 8.24 14.15 15.68
C TRP A 160 9.62 13.83 16.25
N PRO A 161 10.10 14.57 17.26
CA PRO A 161 11.41 14.32 17.85
C PRO A 161 11.53 12.93 18.47
N GLU A 162 10.40 12.36 18.93
CA GLU A 162 10.33 11.03 19.53
C GLU A 162 10.38 9.89 18.50
N TYR A 163 10.36 10.19 17.20
CA TYR A 163 10.19 9.20 16.14
C TYR A 163 11.35 8.20 16.06
N GLU A 164 12.60 8.67 16.12
CA GLU A 164 13.78 7.80 15.95
C GLU A 164 13.95 6.79 17.09
N GLU A 165 13.46 7.13 18.29
CA GLU A 165 13.50 6.28 19.49
C GLU A 165 12.17 5.53 19.74
N SER A 166 11.21 5.67 18.83
CA SER A 166 9.87 5.11 18.99
C SER A 166 9.83 3.57 18.90
N ILE A 167 8.76 2.99 19.45
CA ILE A 167 8.48 1.55 19.36
C ILE A 167 8.28 1.12 17.89
N PHE A 168 7.87 2.07 17.05
CA PHE A 168 7.72 1.86 15.61
C PHE A 168 9.05 1.52 14.94
N GLN A 169 10.11 2.30 15.20
CA GLN A 169 11.44 2.07 14.62
C GLN A 169 12.00 0.69 15.03
N LEU A 170 11.81 0.31 16.29
CA LEU A 170 12.20 -1.03 16.78
C LEU A 170 11.43 -2.14 16.05
N SER A 171 10.12 -1.97 15.91
CA SER A 171 9.24 -2.94 15.25
C SER A 171 9.55 -3.06 13.74
N MET A 172 9.88 -1.94 13.10
CA MET A 172 10.27 -1.88 11.70
C MET A 172 11.60 -2.59 11.46
N LYS A 173 12.63 -2.31 12.28
CA LYS A 173 13.92 -3.01 12.21
C LYS A 173 13.73 -4.52 12.36
N LYS A 174 12.90 -4.95 13.32
CA LYS A 174 12.55 -6.37 13.53
C LYS A 174 11.83 -6.97 12.31
N PHE A 175 10.92 -6.24 11.69
CA PHE A 175 10.22 -6.67 10.48
C PHE A 175 11.19 -6.87 9.29
N HIS A 176 12.15 -5.96 9.10
CA HIS A 176 13.14 -6.09 8.03
C HIS A 176 14.15 -7.20 8.31
N MET A 177 14.62 -7.35 9.55
CA MET A 177 15.53 -8.45 9.93
C MET A 177 14.92 -9.81 9.59
N ARG A 178 13.67 -10.07 10.00
CA ARG A 178 12.95 -11.32 9.68
C ARG A 178 12.80 -11.58 8.19
N ARG A 179 12.76 -10.54 7.35
CA ARG A 179 12.64 -10.67 5.90
C ARG A 179 13.99 -10.85 5.20
N ALA A 180 15.07 -10.38 5.83
CA ALA A 180 16.43 -10.61 5.36
C ALA A 180 16.90 -12.03 5.71
N SER A 181 16.51 -12.54 6.88
CA SER A 181 16.77 -13.91 7.32
C SER A 181 15.73 -14.88 6.76
N GLY A 182 15.67 -15.07 5.42
CA GLY A 182 14.80 -16.08 4.79
C GLY A 182 14.95 -17.49 5.41
N PRO A 183 14.14 -18.48 5.00
CA PRO A 183 13.88 -19.73 5.75
C PRO A 183 15.06 -20.72 5.85
N PHE A 184 16.30 -20.27 5.75
CA PHE A 184 17.50 -21.09 5.91
C PHE A 184 18.03 -21.12 7.36
N ASP A 185 17.54 -20.26 8.26
CA ASP A 185 18.09 -20.11 9.61
C ASP A 185 17.02 -20.28 10.72
N GLU A 186 16.20 -21.32 10.64
CA GLU A 186 15.39 -21.78 11.79
C GLU A 186 15.60 -23.28 12.04
N ASP A 187 16.86 -23.66 12.27
CA ASP A 187 17.21 -24.72 13.22
C ASP A 187 18.00 -24.03 14.34
N GLU A 188 17.31 -23.47 15.34
CA GLU A 188 17.77 -23.54 16.73
C GLU A 188 16.69 -23.06 17.70
N ASN A 189 16.37 -23.99 18.60
CA ASN A 189 15.51 -23.90 19.77
C ASN A 189 15.65 -22.60 20.58
N PHE A 190 14.54 -22.13 21.17
CA PHE A 190 14.33 -22.02 22.63
C PHE A 190 12.87 -21.67 22.95
#